data_AF-A0A5B7JZC0-F1
#
_entry.id   AF-A0A5B7JZC0-F1
#
_cell.length_a   1.000
_cell.length_b   1.000
_cell.length_c   1.000
_cell.angle_alpha   90.00
_cell.angle_beta   90.00
_cell.angle_gamma   90.00
#
_symmetry.space_group_name_H-M   'P 1'
#
loop_
_entity.id
_entity.type
_entity.pdbx_description
1 polymer ?
#
loop_
_entity_poly.entity_id
_entity_poly.type
_entity_poly.pdbx_seq_one_letter_code
_entity_poly.pdbx_strand_id
1 'polypeptide(L)'
;MTVKLHTPEPFKGRLFSQDFPNTCKSQDKSRTETSLVINFRDPQCGTVDEGSGVYSNIIVVQHHPVIQRRGDKAIKLLCLFQAANQTVSDSFNFVIE
;
A
#
# COMPACT_ATOMS: atom_id res chain seq x y z
N MET A 1 -2.73 5.58 -0.57
CA MET A 1 -1.30 5.45 -0.30
C MET A 1 -0.57 5.48 -1.64
N THR A 2 0.59 6.12 -1.76
CA THR A 2 1.28 6.21 -3.05
C THR A 2 2.76 5.88 -2.87
N VAL A 3 3.28 4.99 -3.71
CA VAL A 3 4.71 4.72 -3.82
C VAL A 3 5.24 5.39 -5.08
N LYS A 4 6.39 6.03 -4.94
CA LYS A 4 7.15 6.57 -6.07
C LYS A 4 8.53 5.93 -6.07
N LEU A 5 8.92 5.40 -7.21
CA LEU A 5 10.22 4.82 -7.47
C LEU A 5 10.97 5.75 -8.42
N HIS A 6 12.09 6.29 -7.95
CA HIS A 6 13.01 7.10 -8.74
C HIS A 6 14.23 6.26 -9.09
N THR A 7 14.53 6.16 -10.39
CA THR A 7 15.69 5.45 -10.90
C THR A 7 16.52 6.37 -11.82
N PRO A 8 17.86 6.24 -11.82
CA PRO A 8 18.72 7.04 -12.69
C PRO A 8 18.50 6.72 -14.18
N GLU A 9 18.13 5.48 -14.48
CA GLU A 9 17.77 5.00 -15.82
C GLU A 9 16.30 4.58 -15.88
N PRO A 10 15.68 4.55 -17.08
CA PRO A 10 14.30 4.10 -17.24
C PRO A 10 14.03 2.71 -16.63
N PHE A 11 13.11 2.65 -15.67
CA PHE A 11 12.73 1.41 -15.01
C PHE A 11 11.86 0.54 -15.94
N LYS A 12 12.35 -0.67 -16.24
CA LYS A 12 11.66 -1.66 -17.10
C LYS A 12 11.05 -2.83 -16.31
N GLY A 13 11.09 -2.73 -14.99
CA GLY A 13 10.58 -3.74 -14.09
C GLY A 13 9.08 -3.63 -13.84
N ARG A 14 8.63 -4.20 -12.73
CA ARG A 14 7.26 -4.12 -12.24
C ARG A 14 7.26 -3.62 -10.80
N LEU A 15 6.31 -2.74 -10.51
CA LEU A 15 5.97 -2.31 -9.16
C LEU A 15 4.55 -2.79 -8.86
N PHE A 16 4.35 -3.60 -7.84
CA PHE A 16 3.04 -4.22 -7.57
C PHE A 16 2.85 -4.60 -6.10
N SER A 17 1.60 -4.80 -5.69
CA SER A 17 1.29 -5.32 -4.35
C SER A 17 1.52 -6.83 -4.27
N GLN A 18 2.17 -7.29 -3.19
CA GLN A 18 2.57 -8.68 -3.02
C GLN A 18 1.40 -9.66 -3.17
N ASP A 19 0.25 -9.35 -2.56
CA ASP A 19 -0.93 -10.23 -2.59
C ASP A 19 -1.70 -10.13 -3.92
N PHE A 20 -1.53 -9.02 -4.63
CA PHE A 20 -2.29 -8.68 -5.84
C PHE A 20 -1.39 -8.23 -7.01
N PRO A 21 -0.49 -9.12 -7.50
CA PRO A 21 0.57 -8.74 -8.44
C PRO A 21 0.08 -8.35 -9.84
N ASN A 22 -1.14 -8.77 -10.20
CA ASN A 22 -1.70 -8.58 -11.53
C ASN A 22 -2.73 -7.46 -11.61
N THR A 23 -3.46 -7.22 -10.52
CA THR A 23 -4.52 -6.20 -10.39
C THR A 23 -3.98 -4.89 -9.81
N CYS A 24 -3.10 -4.95 -8.80
CA CYS A 24 -2.53 -3.79 -8.14
C CYS A 24 -1.07 -3.57 -8.57
N LYS A 25 -0.86 -2.91 -9.71
CA LYS A 25 0.46 -2.69 -10.31
C LYS A 25 0.60 -1.33 -10.99
N SER A 26 1.82 -0.84 -11.12
CA SER A 26 2.11 0.38 -11.88
C SER A 26 1.79 0.19 -13.36
N GLN A 27 1.17 1.20 -13.96
CA GLN A 27 0.90 1.23 -15.40
C GLN A 27 2.04 1.86 -16.20
N ASP A 28 2.85 2.70 -15.55
CA ASP A 28 3.99 3.36 -16.15
C ASP A 28 5.08 2.35 -16.53
N LYS A 29 5.53 2.42 -17.78
CA LYS A 29 6.64 1.62 -18.30
C LYS A 29 7.76 2.53 -18.77
N SER A 30 9.01 2.15 -18.48
CA SER A 30 10.21 2.81 -19.00
C SER A 30 10.31 4.30 -18.67
N ARG A 31 9.95 4.66 -17.44
CA ARG A 31 10.14 6.02 -16.89
C ARG A 31 11.21 5.99 -15.80
N THR A 32 11.86 7.13 -15.60
CA THR A 32 12.77 7.39 -14.46
C THR A 32 12.01 7.61 -13.17
N GLU A 33 10.74 8.03 -13.26
CA GLU A 33 9.79 8.06 -12.14
C GLU A 33 8.63 7.10 -12.46
N THR A 34 8.48 6.05 -11.65
CA THR A 34 7.37 5.09 -11.72
C THR A 34 6.56 5.20 -10.45
N SER A 35 5.23 5.28 -10.55
CA SER A 35 4.37 5.38 -9.37
C SER A 35 3.32 4.29 -9.31
N LEU A 36 2.95 3.91 -8.08
CA LEU A 36 1.83 3.02 -7.80
C LEU A 36 0.94 3.68 -6.75
N VAL A 37 -0.29 3.99 -7.15
CA VAL A 37 -1.33 4.49 -6.27
C VAL A 37 -2.12 3.30 -5.76
N ILE A 38 -2.21 3.17 -4.44
CA ILE A 38 -2.87 2.10 -3.72
C ILE A 38 -4.06 2.71 -3.00
N ASN A 39 -5.26 2.30 -3.37
CA ASN A 39 -6.46 2.68 -2.64
C ASN A 39 -6.61 1.78 -1.43
N PHE A 40 -6.66 2.38 -0.23
CA PHE A 40 -6.72 1.64 1.04
C PHE A 40 -8.06 0.95 1.28
N ARG A 41 -9.12 1.32 0.52
CA ARG A 41 -10.43 0.65 0.54
C ARG A 41 -10.61 -0.37 -0.57
N ASP A 42 -9.62 -0.53 -1.45
CA ASP A 42 -9.74 -1.45 -2.57
C ASP A 42 -9.32 -2.88 -2.11
N PRO A 43 -10.26 -3.84 -2.09
CA PRO A 43 -9.94 -5.21 -1.71
C PRO A 43 -8.97 -5.88 -2.69
N GLN A 44 -8.80 -5.35 -3.91
CA GLN A 44 -7.93 -5.90 -4.95
C GLN A 44 -6.50 -5.35 -4.90
N CYS A 45 -6.13 -4.64 -3.83
CA CYS A 45 -4.77 -4.13 -3.59
C CYS A 45 -4.15 -4.66 -2.29
N GLY A 46 -4.84 -5.51 -1.52
CA GLY A 46 -4.26 -6.17 -0.33
C GLY A 46 -3.88 -5.23 0.80
N THR A 47 -4.51 -4.06 0.88
CA THR A 47 -4.27 -3.16 2.01
C THR A 47 -4.90 -3.77 3.27
N VAL A 48 -4.12 -3.85 4.35
CA VAL A 48 -4.56 -4.34 5.65
C VAL A 48 -4.84 -3.13 6.54
N ASP A 49 -6.02 -3.10 7.15
CA ASP A 49 -6.31 -2.19 8.27
C ASP A 49 -5.74 -2.82 9.54
N GLU A 50 -4.68 -2.24 10.07
CA GLU A 50 -3.99 -2.68 11.29
C GLU A 50 -4.67 -2.09 12.54
N GLY A 51 -5.76 -1.32 12.37
CA GLY A 51 -6.51 -0.64 13.43
C GLY A 51 -5.97 0.76 13.73
N SER A 52 -6.72 1.53 14.53
CA SER A 52 -6.32 2.87 14.99
C SER A 52 -5.94 3.85 13.86
N GLY A 53 -6.52 3.68 12.67
CA GLY A 53 -6.23 4.51 11.49
C GLY A 53 -4.91 4.15 10.79
N VAL A 54 -4.31 2.99 11.09
CA VAL A 54 -3.09 2.50 10.47
C VAL A 54 -3.43 1.54 9.35
N TYR A 55 -2.94 1.82 8.14
CA TYR A 55 -3.10 0.95 6.98
C TYR A 55 -1.72 0.48 6.51
N SER A 56 -1.59 -0.81 6.22
CA SER A 56 -0.35 -1.40 5.74
C SER A 56 -0.51 -2.14 4.42
N ASN A 57 0.56 -2.18 3.62
CA ASN A 57 0.60 -2.96 2.39
C ASN A 57 2.05 -3.32 2.04
N ILE A 58 2.28 -4.47 1.42
CA ILE A 58 3.63 -4.87 0.99
C ILE A 58 3.74 -4.69 -0.52
N ILE A 59 4.68 -3.85 -0.95
CA ILE A 59 4.95 -3.55 -2.35
C ILE A 59 6.24 -4.22 -2.78
N VAL A 60 6.18 -4.91 -3.91
CA VAL A 60 7.32 -5.58 -4.54
C VAL A 60 7.85 -4.71 -5.67
N VAL A 61 9.15 -4.42 -5.61
CA VAL A 61 9.94 -3.83 -6.68
C VAL A 61 10.69 -4.96 -7.38
N GLN A 62 10.21 -5.34 -8.56
CA GLN A 62 10.82 -6.38 -9.38
C GLN A 62 11.55 -5.74 -10.55
N HIS A 63 12.87 -5.92 -10.67
CA HIS A 63 13.68 -5.22 -11.69
C HIS A 63 13.44 -5.73 -13.12
N HIS A 64 13.03 -6.98 -13.26
CA HIS A 64 12.81 -7.62 -14.55
C HIS A 64 11.30 -7.85 -14.80
N PRO A 65 10.77 -7.61 -16.00
CA PRO A 65 9.33 -7.58 -16.24
C PRO A 65 8.60 -8.92 -16.06
N VAL A 66 9.31 -10.05 -16.11
CA VAL A 66 8.70 -11.39 -16.06
C VAL A 66 9.22 -12.19 -14.88
N ILE A 67 10.53 -12.44 -14.85
CA ILE A 67 11.20 -13.32 -13.90
C ILE A 67 11.68 -12.54 -12.66
N GLN A 68 11.53 -13.12 -11.47
CA GLN A 68 12.12 -12.61 -10.23
C GLN A 68 13.63 -12.86 -10.17
N ARG A 69 14.38 -11.89 -9.62
CA ARG A 69 15.85 -11.93 -9.49
C ARG A 69 16.26 -11.63 -8.06
N ARG A 70 17.48 -12.01 -7.67
CA ARG A 70 18.04 -11.75 -6.33
C ARG A 70 18.03 -10.27 -5.91
N GLY A 71 17.93 -9.33 -6.86
CA GLY A 71 17.89 -7.90 -6.58
C GLY A 71 16.49 -7.33 -6.30
N ASP A 72 15.44 -8.15 -6.39
CA ASP A 72 14.08 -7.71 -6.12
C ASP A 72 13.87 -7.43 -4.63
N LYS A 73 13.01 -6.47 -4.33
CA LYS A 73 12.80 -5.99 -2.96
C LYS A 73 11.31 -5.98 -2.63
N ALA A 74 10.99 -6.42 -1.42
CA ALA A 74 9.66 -6.24 -0.82
C ALA A 74 9.75 -5.13 0.23
N ILE A 75 8.85 -4.16 0.16
CA ILE A 75 8.82 -2.97 1.00
C ILE A 75 7.46 -2.94 1.71
N LYS A 76 7.47 -3.04 3.06
CA LYS A 76 6.26 -2.84 3.85
C LYS A 76 6.01 -1.34 4.00
N LEU A 77 4.88 -0.88 3.49
CA LEU A 77 4.38 0.48 3.66
C LEU A 77 3.42 0.52 4.83
N LEU A 78 3.52 1.57 5.62
CA LEU A 78 2.56 1.91 6.66
C LEU A 78 2.14 3.36 6.45
N CYS A 79 0.83 3.60 6.46
CA CYS A 79 0.25 4.94 6.41
C CYS A 79 -0.63 5.14 7.63
N LEU A 80 -0.32 6.19 8.39
CA LEU A 80 -1.04 6.60 9.59
C LEU A 80 -2.02 7.71 9.19
N PHE A 81 -3.31 7.45 9.34
CA PHE A 81 -4.36 8.46 9.18
C PHE A 81 -4.77 8.94 10.57
N GLN A 82 -4.39 10.16 10.92
CA GLN A 82 -4.91 10.82 12.10
C GLN A 82 -6.38 11.17 11.86
N ALA A 83 -7.29 10.37 12.42
CA ALA A 83 -8.70 10.76 12.48
C ALA A 83 -8.82 11.91 13.49
N ALA A 84 -8.89 13.15 13.00
CA ALA A 84 -9.27 14.27 13.85
C ALA A 84 -10.72 14.06 14.33
N ASN A 85 -10.89 13.99 15.66
CA ASN A 85 -12.12 13.80 16.43
C ASN A 85 -12.73 12.38 16.38
N GLN A 86 -12.33 11.55 17.35
CA GLN A 86 -13.17 10.45 17.82
C GLN A 86 -14.06 10.97 18.96
N THR A 87 -15.37 11.01 18.77
CA THR A 87 -16.32 11.20 19.86
C THR A 87 -16.61 9.83 20.47
N VAL A 88 -15.91 9.48 21.54
CA VAL A 88 -16.20 8.27 22.32
C VAL A 88 -17.54 8.50 23.04
N SER A 89 -18.59 7.82 22.60
CA SER A 89 -19.90 7.84 23.25
C SER A 89 -19.94 6.66 24.21
N ASP A 90 -19.59 6.89 25.47
CA ASP A 90 -19.74 5.86 26.51
C ASP A 90 -21.19 5.91 27.02
N SER A 91 -21.98 4.88 26.69
CA SER A 91 -23.40 4.80 27.10
C SER A 91 -23.49 4.03 28.40
N PHE A 92 -23.35 4.75 29.52
CA PHE A 92 -23.60 4.17 30.84
C PHE A 92 -25.10 3.99 31.05
N ASN A 93 -25.58 2.74 31.01
CA ASN A 93 -26.89 2.38 31.53
C ASN A 93 -26.80 2.30 33.06
N PHE A 94 -27.25 3.34 33.76
CA PHE A 94 -27.53 3.24 35.18
C PHE A 94 -28.93 2.65 35.35
N VAL A 95 -29.00 1.44 35.90
CA VAL A 95 -30.25 0.88 36.44
C VAL A 95 -30.37 1.43 37.86
N ILE A 96 -31.40 2.22 38.12
CA ILE A 96 -31.75 2.67 39.47
C ILE A 96 -32.74 1.66 40.02
N GLU A 97 -32.38 1.00 41.11
CA GLU A 97 -33.23 0.08 41.89
C GLU A 97 -34.09 0.87 42.89
#